data_AF-A0A2P6M988-F1
#
_entry.id   AF-A0A2P6M988-F1
#
_cell.length_a   1.000
_cell.length_b   1.000
_cell.length_c   1.000
_cell.angle_alpha   90.00
_cell.angle_beta   90.00
_cell.angle_gamma   90.00
#
_symmetry.space_group_name_H-M   'P 1'
#
loop_
_entity.id
_entity.type
_entity.pdbx_description
1 polymer ?
#
loop_
_entity_poly.entity_id
_entity_poly.type
_entity_poly.pdbx_seq_one_letter_code
_entity_poly.pdbx_strand_id
1 'polypeptide(L)' 'MAAGTFVLERAYDQASGDCRDINFDPTVLPMGIAPSRDPVLAARAAAYSVSFNRRQREVAGQETP' A
#
# COMPACT_ATOMS: atom_id res chain seq x y z
N MET A 1 25.80 5.80 -5.48
CA MET A 1 26.09 5.04 -4.24
C MET A 1 24.91 4.12 -3.95
N ALA A 2 25.14 2.96 -3.35
CA ALA A 2 24.07 2.05 -2.93
C ALA A 2 23.55 2.43 -1.53
N ALA A 3 22.23 2.44 -1.35
CA ALA A 3 21.58 2.78 -0.08
C ALA A 3 21.27 1.55 0.81
N GLY A 4 21.55 0.34 0.32
CA GLY A 4 21.30 -0.92 1.02
C GLY A 4 20.97 -2.07 0.07
N THR A 5 20.61 -3.21 0.64
CA THR A 5 20.15 -4.41 -0.10
C THR A 5 18.88 -4.95 0.56
N PHE A 6 17.85 -5.19 -0.24
CA PHE A 6 16.63 -5.86 0.18
C PHE A 6 16.63 -7.29 -0.40
N VAL A 7 16.35 -8.29 0.44
CA VAL A 7 16.24 -9.69 0.03
C VAL A 7 14.83 -10.17 0.34
N LEU A 8 14.11 -10.62 -0.68
CA LEU A 8 12.81 -11.26 -0.52
C LEU A 8 13.00 -12.75 -0.23
N GLU A 9 12.77 -13.17 1.02
CA GLU A 9 12.94 -14.58 1.39
C GLU A 9 11.76 -15.47 0.96
N ARG A 10 10.54 -14.92 1.03
CA ARG A 10 9.29 -15.61 0.71
C ARG A 10 8.28 -14.64 0.12
N ALA A 11 7.40 -15.16 -0.72
CA ALA A 11 6.24 -14.47 -1.25
C ALA A 11 5.01 -15.34 -1.06
N TYR A 12 3.86 -14.70 -0.88
CA TYR A 12 2.57 -15.35 -0.71
C TYR A 12 1.59 -14.79 -1.72
N ASP A 13 0.60 -15.58 -2.11
CA ASP A 13 -0.49 -15.08 -2.96
C ASP A 13 -1.25 -13.97 -2.25
N GLN A 14 -1.54 -12.89 -2.97
CA GLN A 14 -2.28 -11.75 -2.43
C GLN A 14 -3.67 -12.16 -1.91
N ALA A 15 -4.30 -13.20 -2.46
CA ALA A 15 -5.64 -13.61 -2.03
C ALA A 15 -5.68 -14.04 -0.55
N SER A 16 -4.60 -14.64 -0.04
CA SER A 16 -4.49 -15.21 1.30
C SER A 16 -3.38 -14.59 2.17
N GLY A 17 -2.54 -13.73 1.61
CA GLY A 17 -1.45 -13.09 2.32
C GLY A 17 -1.83 -11.77 2.99
N ASP A 18 -1.15 -11.45 4.09
CA ASP A 18 -1.36 -10.23 4.89
C ASP A 18 -1.27 -8.92 4.06
N CYS A 19 -0.51 -8.93 2.96
CA CYS A 19 -0.36 -7.78 2.09
C CYS A 19 -1.67 -7.29 1.46
N ARG A 20 -2.71 -8.15 1.40
CA ARG A 20 -4.05 -7.80 0.91
C ARG A 20 -4.63 -6.63 1.68
N ASP A 21 -4.57 -6.70 3.01
CA ASP A 21 -5.27 -5.79 3.92
C ASP A 21 -4.39 -4.60 4.34
N ILE A 22 -3.32 -4.34 3.58
CA ILE A 22 -2.42 -3.19 3.77
C ILE A 22 -2.69 -2.12 2.71
N ASN A 23 -2.77 -0.87 3.17
CA ASN A 23 -2.74 0.32 2.32
C ASN A 23 -1.31 0.89 2.24
N PHE A 24 -0.69 0.81 1.06
CA PHE A 24 0.67 1.31 0.83
C PHE A 24 0.67 2.80 0.44
N ASP A 25 0.40 3.68 1.40
CA ASP A 25 0.34 5.13 1.16
C ASP A 25 1.75 5.73 0.90
N PRO A 26 2.00 6.37 -0.26
CA PRO A 26 3.31 6.93 -0.59
C PRO A 26 3.70 8.18 0.21
N THR A 27 2.80 8.69 1.05
CA THR A 27 3.02 9.86 1.92
C THR A 27 3.27 9.49 3.38
N VAL A 28 3.12 8.20 3.74
CA VAL A 28 3.54 7.67 5.05
C VAL A 28 5.04 7.42 5.00
N LEU A 29 5.81 8.30 5.65
CA LEU A 29 7.26 8.35 5.55
C LEU A 29 7.92 8.33 6.94
N PRO A 30 9.10 7.72 7.09
CA PRO A 30 9.86 7.78 8.34
C PRO A 30 10.48 9.16 8.56
N MET A 31 10.92 9.41 9.79
CA MET A 31 11.67 10.61 10.14
C MET A 31 12.90 10.78 9.22
N GLY A 32 13.11 12.02 8.75
CA GLY A 32 14.21 12.36 7.85
C GLY A 32 13.87 12.27 6.36
N ILE A 33 12.66 11.82 6.00
CA ILE A 33 12.16 11.83 4.61
C ILE A 33 10.90 12.69 4.54
N ALA A 34 10.80 13.53 3.52
CA ALA A 34 9.66 14.43 3.30
C ALA A 34 9.11 14.27 1.88
N PRO A 35 7.79 14.44 1.67
CA PRO A 35 7.22 14.44 0.34
C PRO A 35 7.73 15.66 -0.45
N SER A 36 7.90 15.49 -1.76
CA SER A 36 8.20 16.59 -2.66
C SER A 36 6.97 17.47 -2.91
N ARG A 37 7.14 18.56 -3.65
CA ARG A 37 6.04 19.43 -4.12
C ARG A 37 5.36 18.94 -5.41
N ASP A 38 5.48 17.65 -5.71
CA ASP A 38 4.82 17.06 -6.88
C ASP A 38 3.30 16.98 -6.64
N PRO A 39 2.47 17.64 -7.47
CA PRO A 39 1.02 17.60 -7.32
C PRO A 39 0.43 16.20 -7.51
N VAL A 40 1.10 15.33 -8.28
CA VAL A 40 0.69 13.93 -8.43
C VAL A 40 0.91 13.18 -7.13
N LEU A 41 2.05 13.38 -6.45
CA LEU A 41 2.32 12.74 -5.16
C LEU A 41 1.25 13.10 -4.11
N ALA A 42 0.85 14.37 -4.06
CA ALA A 42 -0.20 14.84 -3.15
C ALA A 42 -1.55 14.16 -3.40
N ALA A 43 -1.91 13.92 -4.67
CA ALA A 43 -3.17 13.26 -5.03
C ALA A 43 -3.16 11.74 -4.76
N ARG A 44 -1.98 11.10 -4.75
CA ARG A 44 -1.88 9.63 -4.68
C ARG A 44 -2.36 9.04 -3.35
N ALA A 45 -2.18 9.72 -2.22
CA ALA A 45 -2.66 9.23 -0.92
C ALA A 45 -4.17 8.96 -0.95
N ALA A 46 -4.96 9.91 -1.50
CA ALA A 46 -6.40 9.76 -1.66
C ALA A 46 -6.76 8.62 -2.63
N ALA A 47 -6.07 8.52 -3.77
CA ALA A 47 -6.31 7.45 -4.74
C ALA A 47 -6.06 6.06 -4.15
N TYR A 48 -4.99 5.90 -3.35
CA TYR A 48 -4.65 4.65 -2.68
C TYR A 48 -5.68 4.29 -1.61
N SER A 49 -6.14 5.26 -0.81
CA SER A 49 -7.22 5.08 0.15
C SER A 49 -8.52 4.63 -0.51
N VAL A 50 -8.93 5.25 -1.61
CA VAL A 50 -10.13 4.84 -2.37
C VAL A 50 -9.98 3.41 -2.90
N SER A 51 -8.81 3.08 -3.48
CA SER A 51 -8.54 1.71 -3.96
C SER A 51 -8.60 0.68 -2.84
N PHE A 52 -7.95 0.95 -1.71
CA PHE A 52 -7.97 0.06 -0.54
C PHE A 52 -9.40 -0.19 -0.05
N ASN A 53 -10.19 0.86 0.12
CA ASN A 53 -11.58 0.74 0.58
C ASN A 53 -12.47 -0.07 -0.39
N ARG A 54 -12.23 0.02 -1.70
CA ARG A 54 -12.96 -0.80 -2.69
C ARG A 54 -12.58 -2.29 -2.55
N ARG A 55 -11.29 -2.60 -2.42
CA ARG A 55 -10.81 -3.98 -2.19
C ARG A 55 -11.37 -4.58 -0.90
N GLN A 56 -11.38 -3.83 0.21
CA GLN A 56 -11.96 -4.32 1.46
C GLN A 56 -13.47 -4.60 1.33
N ARG A 57 -14.20 -3.81 0.53
CA ARG A 57 -15.63 -4.06 0.27
C ARG A 57 -15.86 -5.29 -0.59
N GLU A 58 -14.99 -5.55 -1.57
CA GLU A 58 -15.05 -6.78 -2.38
C GLU A 58 -14.85 -8.02 -1.49
N VAL A 59 -13.89 -7.99 -0.57
CA VAL A 59 -13.67 -9.07 0.42
C VAL A 59 -14.89 -9.25 1.32
N ALA A 60 -15.40 -8.17 1.93
CA ALA A 60 -16.57 -8.24 2.80
C ALA A 60 -17.84 -8.71 2.06
N GLY A 61 -17.97 -8.44 0.76
CA GLY A 61 -19.06 -8.94 -0.07
C GLY A 61 -18.88 -10.40 -0.52
N GLN A 62 -17.65 -10.93 -0.49
CA GLN A 62 -17.36 -12.34 -0.76
C GLN A 62 -17.51 -13.22 0.49
N GLU A 63 -17.41 -12.65 1.69
CA GLU A 63 -17.78 -13.28 2.96
C GLU A 63 -19.32 -13.40 3.05
N THR A 64 -19.91 -14.33 2.29
CA THR A 64 -21.32 -14.73 2.47
C THR A 64 -21.36 -15.94 3.42
N PRO A 65 -22.30 -16.02 4.40
CA PRO A 65 -22.51 -17.23 5.19
C PRO A 65 -22.80 -18.47 4.33
#